data_AF-A0A3Q3FKB3-F1
#
_entry.id   AF-A0A3Q3FKB3-F1
#
_cell.length_a   1.000
_cell.length_b   1.000
_cell.length_c   1.000
_cell.angle_alpha   90.00
_cell.angle_beta   90.00
_cell.angle_gamma   90.00
#
_symmetry.space_group_name_H-M   'P 1'
#
loop_
_entity.id
_entity.type
_entity.pdbx_description
1 polymer ?
#
loop_
_entity_poly.entity_id
_entity_poly.type
_entity_poly.pdbx_seq_one_letter_code
_entity_poly.pdbx_strand_id
1 'polypeptide(L)'
;MWSEHPFSNKTWDTCSVVGNGGILTDSSCGERIDSAQFVMRCNLPPLGNGYEKHVGVKTDLVTANPSILMENVVVRLWKVCIFTATPCYSFPSRGTTAMCLRAIYSVEDFGSPIRPVFINPKYFSKLAAFWRVQGLGSAWMSTGLIMTSIALEVCENVHLYGFWPFDNHPYGLYDLTNHYYDDRKAKSVHAMPKEFGLLMQLH
;
A
#
# COMPACT_ATOMS: atom_id res chain seq x y z
N MET A 1 18.20 17.26 -0.57
CA MET A 1 18.67 16.64 0.69
C MET A 1 17.91 15.32 0.92
N TRP A 2 18.15 14.31 0.07
CA TRP A 2 17.80 12.89 0.28
C TRP A 2 18.67 12.09 -0.71
N SER A 3 19.89 11.72 -0.32
CA SER A 3 20.89 11.10 -1.21
C SER A 3 21.05 9.59 -1.01
N GLU A 4 20.30 8.99 -0.08
CA GLU A 4 20.44 7.58 0.27
C GLU A 4 19.16 6.82 -0.03
N HIS A 5 19.31 5.60 -0.55
CA HIS A 5 18.21 4.69 -0.84
C HIS A 5 17.48 4.36 0.48
N PRO A 6 16.14 4.50 0.54
CA PRO A 6 15.38 4.38 1.80
C PRO A 6 15.40 2.97 2.38
N PHE A 7 15.60 1.98 1.52
CA PHE A 7 15.93 0.62 1.90
C PHE A 7 17.45 0.53 1.83
N SER A 8 18.15 0.30 2.93
CA SER A 8 19.57 -0.07 2.88
C SER A 8 19.79 -1.21 1.84
N ASN A 9 21.02 -1.52 1.41
CA ASN A 9 21.33 -2.71 0.56
C ASN A 9 21.02 -4.07 1.24
N LYS A 10 20.07 -4.09 2.18
CA LYS A 10 19.54 -5.22 2.90
C LYS A 10 18.37 -5.79 2.10
N THR A 11 18.44 -7.08 1.82
CA THR A 11 17.30 -7.87 1.34
C THR A 11 16.67 -8.55 2.55
N TRP A 12 15.34 -8.64 2.59
CA TRP A 12 14.62 -9.39 3.63
C TRP A 12 14.22 -10.76 3.12
N ASP A 13 14.31 -11.79 3.97
CA ASP A 13 13.99 -13.16 3.55
C ASP A 13 12.49 -13.32 3.28
N THR A 14 11.65 -12.68 4.11
CA THR A 14 10.19 -12.77 4.02
C THR A 14 9.53 -11.41 4.18
N CYS A 15 8.62 -11.10 3.25
CA CYS A 15 7.82 -9.89 3.26
C CYS A 15 6.34 -10.20 3.15
N SER A 16 5.53 -9.55 3.98
CA SER A 16 4.07 -9.53 3.84
C SER A 16 3.65 -8.21 3.23
N VAL A 17 2.97 -8.25 2.08
CA VAL A 17 2.31 -7.07 1.50
C VAL A 17 0.81 -7.22 1.75
N VAL A 18 0.25 -6.29 2.52
CA VAL A 18 -1.14 -6.33 2.97
C VAL A 18 -1.92 -5.24 2.23
N GLY A 19 -2.76 -5.68 1.29
CA GLY A 19 -3.82 -4.89 0.69
C GLY A 19 -5.02 -4.75 1.63
N ASN A 20 -6.03 -4.00 1.19
CA ASN A 20 -7.15 -3.63 2.06
C ASN A 20 -8.43 -4.43 1.80
N GLY A 21 -8.40 -5.44 0.91
CA GLY A 21 -9.61 -6.15 0.46
C GLY A 21 -10.39 -6.81 1.59
N GLY A 22 -11.73 -6.80 1.48
CA GLY A 22 -12.64 -7.39 2.48
C GLY A 22 -12.49 -8.89 2.69
N ILE A 23 -11.77 -9.59 1.80
CA ILE A 23 -11.43 -11.01 1.99
C ILE A 23 -10.61 -11.28 3.26
N LEU A 24 -9.99 -10.24 3.85
CA LEU A 24 -9.28 -10.38 5.10
C LEU A 24 -10.22 -10.53 6.30
N THR A 25 -11.47 -10.10 6.21
CA THR A 25 -12.46 -10.28 7.28
C THR A 25 -12.59 -11.76 7.64
N ASP A 26 -12.51 -12.08 8.94
CA ASP A 26 -12.56 -13.44 9.48
C ASP A 26 -11.45 -14.42 9.01
N SER A 27 -10.44 -13.95 8.27
CA SER A 27 -9.35 -14.80 7.74
C SER A 27 -8.39 -15.36 8.78
N SER A 28 -8.34 -14.74 9.96
CA SER A 28 -7.38 -15.00 11.05
C SER A 28 -5.90 -15.02 10.60
N CYS A 29 -5.56 -14.27 9.54
CA CYS A 29 -4.21 -14.22 8.99
C CYS A 29 -3.22 -13.35 9.79
N GLY A 30 -3.66 -12.66 10.85
CA GLY A 30 -2.88 -11.62 11.51
C GLY A 30 -1.52 -12.09 12.04
N GLU A 31 -1.49 -13.23 12.74
CA GLU A 31 -0.25 -13.81 13.25
C GLU A 31 0.72 -14.18 12.12
N ARG A 32 0.19 -14.76 11.03
CA ARG A 32 0.99 -15.13 9.86
C ARG A 32 1.56 -13.91 9.16
N ILE A 33 0.78 -12.84 9.03
CA ILE A 33 1.23 -11.57 8.46
C ILE A 33 2.39 -10.99 9.28
N ASP A 34 2.24 -10.95 10.61
CA ASP A 34 3.21 -10.35 11.53
C ASP A 34 4.48 -11.19 11.68
N SER A 35 4.43 -12.48 11.32
CA SER A 35 5.60 -13.38 11.33
C SER A 35 6.66 -13.04 10.27
N ALA A 36 6.30 -12.30 9.21
CA ALA A 36 7.24 -11.90 8.17
C ALA A 36 8.30 -10.93 8.70
N GLN A 37 9.51 -10.94 8.14
CA GLN A 37 10.58 -10.03 8.56
C GLN A 37 10.22 -8.56 8.30
N PHE A 38 9.51 -8.27 7.20
CA PHE A 38 9.09 -6.92 6.83
C PHE A 38 7.62 -6.88 6.39
N VAL A 39 6.84 -5.95 6.94
CA VAL A 39 5.40 -5.81 6.63
C VAL A 39 5.11 -4.48 5.95
N MET A 40 4.54 -4.56 4.75
CA MET A 40 4.17 -3.44 3.89
C MET A 40 2.65 -3.29 3.83
N ARG A 41 2.12 -2.10 4.13
CA ARG A 41 0.67 -1.81 4.16
C ARG A 41 0.27 -0.67 3.23
N CYS A 42 -0.97 -0.70 2.79
CA CYS A 42 -1.51 0.30 1.86
C CYS A 42 -2.40 1.32 2.57
N ASN A 43 -2.11 2.62 2.38
CA ASN A 43 -3.06 3.70 2.60
C ASN A 43 -3.48 3.90 4.08
N LEU A 44 -2.54 3.79 5.02
CA LEU A 44 -2.75 3.97 6.47
C LEU A 44 -4.02 3.27 6.99
N PRO A 45 -4.15 1.95 6.79
CA PRO A 45 -5.41 1.28 7.09
C PRO A 45 -5.54 1.06 8.61
N PRO A 46 -6.77 0.98 9.15
CA PRO A 46 -6.96 0.71 10.57
C PRO A 46 -6.49 -0.72 10.90
N LEU A 47 -5.70 -0.86 11.96
CA LEU A 47 -5.28 -2.17 12.48
C LEU A 47 -5.96 -2.52 13.80
N GLY A 48 -6.51 -1.52 14.49
CA GLY A 48 -7.14 -1.67 15.81
C GLY A 48 -8.59 -2.15 15.77
N ASN A 49 -9.24 -2.23 16.93
CA ASN A 49 -10.69 -2.46 17.06
C ASN A 49 -11.17 -3.85 16.61
N GLY A 50 -10.35 -4.88 16.76
CA GLY A 50 -10.69 -6.27 16.44
C GLY A 50 -10.14 -6.75 15.10
N TYR A 51 -9.59 -5.85 14.26
CA TYR A 51 -8.97 -6.24 12.99
C TYR A 51 -7.62 -6.95 13.19
N GLU A 52 -6.95 -6.74 14.33
CA GLU A 52 -5.61 -7.26 14.65
C GLU A 52 -5.48 -8.77 14.39
N LYS A 53 -6.52 -9.54 14.74
CA LYS A 53 -6.57 -11.00 14.54
C LYS A 53 -6.44 -11.38 13.07
N HIS A 54 -6.92 -10.54 12.17
CA HIS A 54 -7.06 -10.84 10.75
C HIS A 54 -5.97 -10.20 9.90
N VAL A 55 -5.56 -8.99 10.27
CA VAL A 55 -4.61 -8.20 9.48
C VAL A 55 -3.26 -7.98 10.17
N GLY A 56 -3.13 -8.35 11.45
CA GLY A 56 -1.91 -8.14 12.23
C GLY A 56 -1.71 -6.67 12.62
N VAL A 57 -0.68 -6.41 13.43
CA VAL A 57 -0.32 -5.07 13.93
C VAL A 57 1.06 -4.61 13.47
N LYS A 58 1.91 -5.52 13.01
CA LYS A 58 3.26 -5.18 12.54
C LYS A 58 3.17 -4.36 11.25
N THR A 59 3.93 -3.27 11.19
CA THR A 59 4.04 -2.40 10.02
C THR A 59 5.42 -1.76 10.00
N ASP A 60 6.19 -2.08 8.97
CA ASP A 60 7.51 -1.50 8.74
C ASP A 60 7.45 -0.40 7.68
N LEU A 61 6.54 -0.55 6.72
CA LEU A 61 6.29 0.40 5.65
C LEU A 61 4.79 0.57 5.40
N VAL A 62 4.33 1.81 5.33
CA VAL A 62 2.94 2.10 4.98
C VAL A 62 2.87 3.25 3.98
N THR A 63 1.94 3.17 3.04
CA THR A 63 1.70 4.27 2.09
C THR A 63 0.61 5.21 2.59
N ALA A 64 0.67 6.47 2.17
CA ALA A 64 -0.40 7.42 2.36
C ALA A 64 -0.66 8.18 1.05
N ASN A 65 -1.78 7.90 0.40
CA ASN A 65 -2.24 8.74 -0.69
C ASN A 65 -2.65 10.11 -0.12
N PRO A 66 -2.30 11.25 -0.76
CA PRO A 66 -2.69 12.57 -0.28
C PRO A 66 -4.19 12.76 -0.01
N SER A 67 -5.08 12.03 -0.69
CA SER A 67 -6.52 12.09 -0.40
C SER A 67 -6.87 11.62 1.03
N ILE A 68 -6.09 10.70 1.60
CA ILE A 68 -6.33 10.17 2.95
C ILE A 68 -5.91 11.19 4.01
N LEU A 69 -4.88 12.00 3.73
CA LEU A 69 -4.49 13.12 4.58
C LEU A 69 -5.54 14.23 4.61
N MET A 70 -6.41 14.32 3.59
CA MET A 70 -7.54 15.27 3.60
C MET A 70 -8.67 14.80 4.54
N GLU A 71 -8.81 13.49 4.73
CA GLU A 71 -9.92 12.90 5.50
C GLU A 71 -9.54 12.62 6.96
N ASN A 72 -8.28 12.33 7.27
CA ASN A 72 -7.83 11.88 8.59
C ASN A 72 -6.62 12.69 9.08
N VAL A 73 -6.78 13.44 10.18
CA VAL A 73 -5.75 14.34 10.78
C VAL A 73 -4.90 13.64 11.87
N VAL A 74 -5.03 12.32 12.04
CA VAL A 74 -4.34 11.63 13.15
C VAL A 74 -3.31 10.63 12.63
N VAL A 75 -2.10 11.13 12.36
CA VAL A 75 -0.94 10.28 12.08
C VAL A 75 -0.20 10.07 13.40
N ARG A 76 -0.51 8.98 14.11
CA ARG A 76 0.22 8.55 15.30
C ARG A 76 0.57 7.08 15.16
N LEU A 77 1.87 6.75 15.31
CA LEU A 77 2.45 5.40 15.48
C LEU A 77 2.90 4.59 14.24
N TRP A 78 3.69 5.13 13.31
CA TRP A 78 4.27 4.32 12.20
C TRP A 78 5.79 4.54 12.05
N LYS A 79 6.52 3.66 11.34
CA LYS A 79 7.99 3.75 11.22
C LYS A 79 8.48 4.34 9.89
N VAL A 80 7.75 4.14 8.79
CA VAL A 80 8.05 4.75 7.47
C VAL A 80 6.77 5.00 6.70
N CYS A 81 6.59 6.22 6.16
CA CYS A 81 5.43 6.59 5.34
C CYS A 81 5.88 6.90 3.91
N ILE A 82 5.41 6.13 2.92
CA ILE A 82 5.63 6.45 1.50
C ILE A 82 4.44 7.26 0.97
N PHE A 83 4.72 8.49 0.55
CA PHE A 83 3.82 9.23 -0.31
C PHE A 83 3.99 8.74 -1.74
N THR A 84 2.94 8.14 -2.31
CA THR A 84 2.89 7.86 -3.75
C THR A 84 2.82 9.21 -4.48
N ALA A 85 3.97 9.67 -4.94
CA ALA A 85 4.23 11.01 -5.45
C ALA A 85 3.57 11.34 -6.80
N THR A 86 2.78 10.43 -7.38
CA THR A 86 2.20 10.65 -8.70
C THR A 86 1.24 11.84 -8.79
N PRO A 87 0.52 12.29 -7.72
CA PRO A 87 -0.24 13.53 -7.82
C PRO A 87 0.58 14.78 -7.45
N CYS A 88 1.83 14.68 -6.96
CA CYS A 88 2.65 15.88 -6.73
C CYS A 88 3.28 16.44 -8.02
N TYR A 89 3.48 15.60 -9.04
CA TYR A 89 4.06 16.04 -10.32
C TYR A 89 3.12 15.97 -11.52
N SER A 90 2.04 15.18 -11.47
CA SER A 90 1.18 14.96 -12.65
C SER A 90 -0.15 15.73 -12.60
N PHE A 91 -0.47 16.37 -11.48
CA PHE A 91 -1.59 17.30 -11.35
C PHE A 91 -1.13 18.53 -10.57
N PRO A 92 -0.95 19.70 -11.21
CA PRO A 92 -0.65 20.95 -10.53
C PRO A 92 -1.92 21.50 -9.85
N SER A 93 -2.67 20.66 -9.12
CA SER A 93 -3.59 21.19 -8.12
C SER A 93 -2.71 21.70 -6.98
N ARG A 94 -2.49 23.01 -6.94
CA ARG A 94 -1.64 23.75 -5.99
C ARG A 94 -1.78 23.34 -4.50
N GLY A 95 -2.81 22.57 -4.13
CA GLY A 95 -2.99 22.01 -2.78
C GLY A 95 -2.21 20.72 -2.47
N THR A 96 -2.00 19.79 -3.41
CA THR A 96 -1.51 18.43 -3.08
C THR A 96 -0.07 18.43 -2.56
N THR A 97 0.80 19.21 -3.19
CA THR A 97 2.21 19.38 -2.76
C THR A 97 2.28 20.07 -1.40
N ALA A 98 1.49 21.12 -1.19
CA ALA A 98 1.43 21.83 0.10
C ALA A 98 0.96 20.90 1.23
N MET A 99 -0.01 20.01 0.97
CA MET A 99 -0.47 19.03 1.95
C MET A 99 0.59 17.99 2.30
N CYS A 100 1.30 17.45 1.31
CA CYS A 100 2.38 16.50 1.56
C CYS A 100 3.50 17.16 2.39
N LEU A 101 3.87 18.40 2.07
CA LEU A 101 4.84 19.16 2.84
C LEU A 101 4.36 19.42 4.28
N ARG A 102 3.08 19.79 4.46
CA ARG A 102 2.50 20.00 5.79
C ARG A 102 2.49 18.73 6.64
N ALA A 103 2.20 17.59 6.04
CA ALA A 103 2.26 16.30 6.72
C ALA A 103 3.69 15.94 7.16
N ILE A 104 4.69 16.26 6.35
CA ILE A 104 6.11 16.07 6.70
C ILE A 104 6.51 16.98 7.86
N TYR A 105 6.24 18.28 7.75
CA TYR A 105 6.57 19.21 8.83
C TYR A 105 5.86 18.84 10.13
N SER A 106 4.62 18.35 10.05
CA SER A 106 3.92 17.85 11.24
C SER A 106 4.62 16.65 11.85
N VAL A 107 5.08 15.68 11.05
CA VAL A 107 5.86 14.52 11.54
C VAL A 107 7.13 14.97 12.26
N GLU A 108 7.84 15.95 11.69
CA GLU A 108 9.05 16.54 12.28
C GLU A 108 8.75 17.31 13.58
N ASP A 109 7.74 18.19 13.56
CA ASP A 109 7.34 19.02 14.70
C ASP A 109 6.89 18.18 15.90
N PHE A 110 6.21 17.06 15.67
CA PHE A 110 5.78 16.14 16.72
C PHE A 110 6.88 15.18 17.18
N GLY A 111 8.11 15.26 16.64
CA GLY A 111 9.21 14.37 16.99
C GLY A 111 8.90 12.90 16.72
N SER A 112 8.07 12.62 15.72
CA SER A 112 7.61 11.28 15.41
C SER A 112 8.76 10.45 14.84
N PRO A 113 8.89 9.15 15.20
CA PRO A 113 9.92 8.27 14.64
C PRO A 113 9.67 7.90 13.17
N ILE A 114 8.58 8.38 12.56
CA ILE A 114 8.27 8.17 11.15
C ILE A 114 9.34 8.84 10.29
N ARG A 115 9.91 8.10 9.34
CA ARG A 115 10.67 8.68 8.24
C ARG A 115 9.77 8.82 6.99
N PRO A 116 9.40 10.05 6.58
CA PRO A 116 8.68 10.25 5.34
C PRO A 116 9.59 9.98 4.13
N VAL A 117 9.06 9.24 3.15
CA VAL A 117 9.76 8.93 1.90
C VAL A 117 8.82 9.18 0.74
N PHE A 118 9.37 9.64 -0.38
CA PHE A 118 8.61 9.79 -1.63
C PHE A 118 9.06 8.75 -2.65
N ILE A 119 8.11 8.19 -3.39
CA ILE A 119 8.45 7.37 -4.55
C ILE A 119 9.18 8.23 -5.58
N ASN A 120 10.31 7.73 -6.09
CA ASN A 120 11.06 8.43 -7.11
C ASN A 120 10.22 8.51 -8.41
N PRO A 121 10.00 9.71 -9.00
CA PRO A 121 9.13 9.86 -10.16
C PRO A 121 9.66 9.12 -11.41
N LYS A 122 10.98 8.99 -11.55
CA LYS A 122 11.59 8.20 -12.63
C LYS A 122 11.35 6.71 -12.44
N TYR A 123 11.48 6.22 -11.20
CA TYR A 123 11.17 4.83 -10.87
C TYR A 123 9.68 4.53 -11.16
N PHE A 124 8.78 5.37 -10.68
CA PHE A 124 7.34 5.21 -10.92
C PHE A 124 7.00 5.15 -12.41
N SER A 125 7.60 6.03 -13.22
CA SER A 125 7.38 6.05 -14.68
C SER A 125 7.87 4.77 -15.35
N LYS A 126 9.03 4.25 -14.93
CA LYS A 126 9.56 2.96 -15.43
C LYS A 126 8.69 1.78 -15.00
N LEU A 127 8.22 1.77 -13.76
CA LEU A 127 7.34 0.74 -13.25
C LEU A 127 6.00 0.72 -13.99
N ALA A 128 5.43 1.90 -14.27
CA ALA A 128 4.22 2.03 -15.08
C ALA A 128 4.42 1.50 -16.51
N ALA A 129 5.58 1.79 -17.12
CA ALA A 129 5.93 1.26 -18.43
C ALA A 129 6.06 -0.27 -18.43
N PHE A 130 6.71 -0.83 -17.40
CA PHE A 130 6.84 -2.28 -17.21
C PHE A 130 5.47 -2.95 -17.16
N TRP A 131 4.58 -2.54 -16.25
CA TRP A 131 3.26 -3.15 -16.11
C TRP A 131 2.36 -2.93 -17.32
N ARG A 132 2.51 -1.81 -18.04
CA ARG A 132 1.81 -1.59 -19.31
C ARG A 132 2.17 -2.67 -20.33
N VAL A 133 3.46 -3.04 -20.44
CA VAL A 133 3.95 -4.09 -21.34
C VAL A 133 3.54 -5.49 -20.87
N GLN A 134 3.51 -5.73 -19.56
CA GLN A 134 3.00 -6.98 -18.98
C GLN A 134 1.49 -7.17 -19.18
N GLY A 135 0.82 -6.18 -19.77
CA GLY A 135 -0.56 -6.31 -20.20
C GLY A 135 -1.53 -5.47 -19.38
N LEU A 136 -1.13 -4.73 -18.35
CA LEU A 136 -2.04 -3.85 -17.58
C LEU A 136 -2.75 -2.82 -18.48
N GLY A 137 -2.08 -2.35 -19.52
CA GLY A 137 -2.61 -1.39 -20.50
C GLY A 137 -2.51 0.06 -20.01
N SER A 138 -3.55 0.86 -20.24
CA SER A 138 -3.60 2.28 -19.84
C SER A 138 -4.16 2.54 -18.44
N ALA A 139 -4.54 1.49 -17.71
CA ALA A 139 -5.04 1.61 -16.35
C ALA A 139 -3.95 2.12 -15.40
N TRP A 140 -4.36 2.85 -14.37
CA TRP A 140 -3.43 3.32 -13.34
C TRP A 140 -3.12 2.16 -12.39
N MET A 141 -1.84 1.97 -12.06
CA MET A 141 -1.43 0.97 -11.07
C MET A 141 -2.02 1.33 -9.70
N SER A 142 -2.60 0.34 -9.03
CA SER A 142 -3.01 0.48 -7.63
C SER A 142 -1.80 0.63 -6.70
N THR A 143 -2.05 1.17 -5.51
CA THR A 143 -1.06 1.19 -4.43
C THR A 143 -0.56 -0.23 -4.10
N GLY A 144 -1.44 -1.23 -4.15
CA GLY A 144 -1.08 -2.63 -3.90
C GLY A 144 -0.09 -3.18 -4.92
N LEU A 145 -0.30 -2.90 -6.21
CA LEU A 145 0.61 -3.34 -7.28
C LEU A 145 1.98 -2.66 -7.17
N ILE A 146 2.01 -1.37 -6.84
CA ILE A 146 3.26 -0.62 -6.61
C ILE A 146 4.03 -1.22 -5.43
N MET A 147 3.37 -1.45 -4.30
CA MET A 147 3.99 -2.02 -3.10
C MET A 147 4.48 -3.45 -3.33
N THR A 148 3.72 -4.25 -4.06
CA THR A 148 4.13 -5.59 -4.47
C THR A 148 5.39 -5.55 -5.33
N SER A 149 5.46 -4.62 -6.28
CA SER A 149 6.66 -4.45 -7.13
C SER A 149 7.89 -4.07 -6.31
N ILE A 150 7.73 -3.15 -5.35
CA ILE A 150 8.82 -2.78 -4.42
C ILE A 150 9.24 -4.00 -3.58
N ALA A 151 8.29 -4.78 -3.05
CA ALA A 151 8.59 -5.97 -2.27
C ALA A 151 9.38 -7.01 -3.07
N LEU A 152 9.03 -7.22 -4.34
CA LEU A 152 9.76 -8.14 -5.24
C LEU A 152 11.21 -7.69 -5.51
N GLU A 153 11.52 -6.40 -5.36
CA GLU A 153 12.89 -5.88 -5.54
C GLU A 153 13.74 -5.95 -4.27
N VAL A 154 13.12 -6.08 -3.09
CA VAL A 154 13.83 -5.97 -1.79
C VAL A 154 13.65 -7.20 -0.89
N CYS A 155 12.91 -8.21 -1.33
CA CYS A 155 12.60 -9.40 -0.55
C CYS A 155 12.83 -10.68 -1.35
N GLU A 156 13.27 -11.75 -0.69
CA GLU A 156 13.41 -13.07 -1.32
C GLU A 156 12.05 -13.76 -1.51
N ASN A 157 11.19 -13.70 -0.50
CA ASN A 157 9.85 -14.29 -0.52
C ASN A 157 8.80 -13.24 -0.21
N VAL A 158 7.80 -13.12 -1.09
CA VAL A 158 6.70 -12.15 -0.95
C VAL A 158 5.37 -12.87 -0.78
N HIS A 159 4.67 -12.56 0.29
CA HIS A 159 3.32 -13.06 0.57
C HIS A 159 2.31 -11.92 0.46
N LEU A 160 1.32 -12.09 -0.42
CA LEU A 160 0.26 -11.10 -0.64
C LEU A 160 -0.99 -11.47 0.15
N TYR A 161 -1.54 -10.49 0.87
CA TYR A 161 -2.75 -10.63 1.68
C TYR A 161 -3.76 -9.54 1.32
N GLY A 162 -5.05 -9.87 1.22
CA GLY A 162 -6.09 -8.87 0.93
C GLY A 162 -6.11 -8.35 -0.52
N PHE A 163 -5.46 -9.06 -1.44
CA PHE A 163 -5.53 -8.79 -2.88
C PHE A 163 -6.67 -9.58 -3.51
N TRP A 164 -7.90 -9.12 -3.28
CA TRP A 164 -9.10 -9.72 -3.85
C TRP A 164 -10.06 -8.62 -4.31
N PRO A 165 -10.17 -8.38 -5.62
CA PRO A 165 -10.93 -7.25 -6.16
C PRO A 165 -12.37 -7.63 -6.55
N PHE A 166 -12.90 -8.72 -6.00
CA PHE A 166 -14.24 -9.21 -6.29
C PHE A 166 -15.13 -9.09 -5.06
N ASP A 167 -16.42 -8.95 -5.30
CA ASP A 167 -17.47 -8.76 -4.30
C ASP A 167 -17.99 -10.08 -3.74
N ASN A 168 -17.53 -11.23 -4.22
CA ASN A 168 -17.90 -12.55 -3.69
C ASN A 168 -16.70 -13.26 -3.07
N HIS A 169 -16.92 -14.03 -2.00
CA HIS A 169 -15.86 -14.86 -1.45
C HIS A 169 -15.50 -16.01 -2.42
N PRO A 170 -14.20 -16.37 -2.62
CA PRO A 170 -13.81 -17.38 -3.60
C PRO A 170 -14.34 -18.79 -3.30
N TYR A 171 -14.56 -19.08 -2.02
CA TYR A 171 -15.03 -20.40 -1.55
C TYR A 171 -16.40 -20.35 -0.87
N GLY A 172 -16.90 -19.14 -0.60
CA GLY A 172 -18.11 -18.91 0.18
C GLY A 172 -19.17 -18.29 -0.70
N LEU A 173 -20.42 -18.71 -0.54
CA LEU A 173 -21.56 -18.12 -1.26
C LEU A 173 -22.08 -16.89 -0.51
N TYR A 174 -21.18 -15.95 -0.20
CA TYR A 174 -21.53 -14.69 0.46
C TYR A 174 -20.71 -13.52 -0.08
N ASP A 175 -21.28 -12.33 0.07
CA ASP A 175 -20.69 -11.09 -0.43
C ASP A 175 -19.58 -10.58 0.49
N LEU A 176 -18.57 -9.96 -0.13
CA LEU A 176 -17.46 -9.29 0.52
C LEU A 176 -17.58 -7.78 0.34
N THR A 177 -17.22 -7.06 1.38
CA THR A 177 -17.03 -5.62 1.31
C THR A 177 -15.79 -5.28 0.50
N ASN A 178 -15.74 -4.06 -0.07
CA ASN A 178 -14.57 -3.63 -0.82
C ASN A 178 -13.31 -3.55 0.08
N HIS A 179 -13.45 -3.07 1.32
CA HIS A 179 -12.36 -3.10 2.30
C HIS A 179 -12.73 -3.93 3.53
N TYR A 180 -11.73 -4.39 4.29
CA TYR A 180 -11.99 -5.11 5.55
C TYR A 180 -12.53 -4.21 6.68
N TYR A 181 -12.47 -2.88 6.49
CA TYR A 181 -12.87 -1.88 7.50
C TYR A 181 -14.00 -0.94 7.05
N ASP A 182 -14.40 -0.98 5.78
CA ASP A 182 -15.54 -0.26 5.21
C ASP A 182 -16.01 -0.89 3.88
N ASP A 183 -17.13 -0.42 3.33
CA ASP A 183 -17.59 -0.83 1.99
C ASP A 183 -17.53 0.32 0.97
N ARG A 184 -16.55 1.21 1.07
CA ARG A 184 -16.36 2.27 0.09
C ARG A 184 -15.91 1.64 -1.22
N LYS A 185 -16.73 1.77 -2.27
CA LYS A 185 -16.43 1.17 -3.58
C LYS A 185 -15.16 1.74 -4.19
N ALA A 186 -14.38 0.87 -4.83
CA ALA A 186 -13.17 1.25 -5.54
C ALA A 186 -13.51 2.27 -6.65
N LYS A 187 -12.68 3.32 -6.77
CA LYS A 187 -12.77 4.25 -7.90
C LYS A 187 -12.35 3.50 -9.16
N SER A 188 -13.10 3.66 -10.26
CA SER A 188 -12.86 3.01 -11.57
C SER A 188 -11.57 3.46 -12.30
N VAL A 189 -10.60 4.05 -11.60
CA VAL A 189 -9.33 4.51 -12.15
C VAL A 189 -8.28 3.38 -12.24
N HIS A 190 -8.45 2.34 -11.42
CA HIS A 190 -7.61 1.14 -11.39
C HIS A 190 -8.33 -0.02 -12.06
N ALA A 191 -7.58 -0.90 -12.74
CA ALA A 191 -8.12 -2.13 -13.30
C ALA A 191 -7.86 -3.31 -12.34
N MET A 192 -8.44 -3.24 -11.13
CA MET A 192 -8.12 -4.17 -10.03
C MET A 192 -8.25 -5.66 -10.39
N PRO A 193 -9.31 -6.13 -11.10
CA PRO A 193 -9.39 -7.53 -11.55
C PRO A 193 -8.25 -7.93 -12.48
N LYS A 194 -7.79 -6.99 -13.31
CA LYS A 194 -6.69 -7.22 -14.25
C LYS A 194 -5.34 -7.28 -13.52
N GLU A 195 -5.13 -6.40 -12.55
CA GLU A 195 -3.95 -6.46 -11.66
C GLU A 195 -3.90 -7.80 -10.92
N PHE A 196 -5.03 -8.25 -10.36
CA PHE A 196 -5.13 -9.55 -9.72
C PHE A 196 -4.77 -10.69 -10.67
N GLY A 197 -5.30 -10.68 -11.90
CA GLY A 197 -4.95 -11.68 -12.92
C GLY A 197 -3.46 -11.72 -13.24
N LEU A 198 -2.79 -10.57 -13.29
CA LEU A 198 -1.33 -10.48 -13.49
C LEU A 198 -0.55 -11.02 -12.30
N LEU A 199 -0.98 -10.69 -11.07
CA LEU A 199 -0.34 -11.20 -9.86
C LEU A 199 -0.49 -12.72 -9.73
N MET A 200 -1.63 -13.28 -10.13
CA MET A 200 -1.86 -14.73 -10.12
C MET A 200 -0.97 -15.50 -11.09
N GLN A 201 -0.45 -14.87 -12.15
CA GLN A 201 0.54 -15.50 -13.04
C GLN A 201 1.92 -15.64 -12.40
N LEU A 202 2.17 -14.93 -11.30
CA LEU A 202 3.41 -14.97 -10.54
C LEU A 202 3.33 -15.89 -9.30
N HIS A 203 2.15 -16.44 -9.01
CA HIS A 203 1.91 -17.36 -7.90
C HIS A 203 2.34 -18.78 -8.25
#